data_AF-A0A7W0T683-F1
#
_entry.id   AF-A0A7W0T683-F1
#
_cell.length_a   1.000
_cell.length_b   1.000
_cell.length_c   1.000
_cell.angle_alpha   90.00
_cell.angle_beta   90.00
_cell.angle_gamma   90.00
#
_symmetry.space_group_name_H-M   'P 1'
#
loop_
_entity.id
_entity.type
_entity.pdbx_description
1 polymer ?
#
loop_
_entity_poly.entity_id
_entity_poly.type
_entity_poly.pdbx_seq_one_letter_code
_entity_poly.pdbx_strand_id
1 'polypeptide(L)' 'MTPHELAIKCAPMIADIGSAYYFVPNTLDAGKERGLGGYQFYFLGRGGVLGDVDPEV' A
#
# COMPACT_ATOMS: atom_id res chain seq x y z
N MET A 1 -15.97 23.25 -8.16
CA MET A 1 -15.25 21.96 -8.07
C MET A 1 -16.25 20.92 -7.60
N THR A 2 -16.53 19.92 -8.41
CA THR A 2 -17.40 18.80 -8.05
C THR A 2 -16.63 17.77 -7.22
N PRO A 3 -17.31 16.85 -6.51
CA PRO A 3 -16.64 15.74 -5.82
C PRO A 3 -15.76 14.89 -6.74
N HIS A 4 -16.19 14.66 -7.98
CA HIS A 4 -15.41 13.92 -8.97
C HIS A 4 -14.14 14.66 -9.40
N GLU A 5 -14.24 15.96 -9.65
CA GLU A 5 -13.09 16.81 -9.97
C GLU A 5 -12.10 16.89 -8.81
N LEU A 6 -12.60 16.93 -7.57
CA LEU A 6 -11.77 16.89 -6.37
C LEU A 6 -11.03 15.56 -6.27
N ALA A 7 -11.72 14.43 -6.45
CA ALA A 7 -11.11 13.10 -6.39
C ALA A 7 -9.99 12.94 -7.42
N ILE A 8 -10.20 13.37 -8.67
CA ILE A 8 -9.17 13.33 -9.72
C ILE A 8 -7.97 14.18 -9.33
N LYS A 9 -8.19 15.38 -8.78
CA LYS A 9 -7.09 16.27 -8.37
C LYS A 9 -6.30 15.72 -7.19
N CYS A 10 -6.96 15.07 -6.23
CA CYS A 10 -6.32 14.56 -5.03
C CYS A 10 -5.64 13.20 -5.21
N ALA A 11 -6.12 12.36 -6.14
CA ALA A 11 -5.64 10.99 -6.30
C ALA A 11 -4.11 10.86 -6.48
N PRO A 12 -3.43 11.68 -7.31
CA PRO A 12 -1.98 11.59 -7.46
C PRO A 12 -1.23 11.91 -6.17
N MET A 13 -1.65 12.97 -5.46
CA MET A 13 -1.02 13.37 -4.19
C MET A 13 -1.17 12.29 -3.11
N ILE A 14 -2.35 11.68 -3.03
CA ILE A 14 -2.62 10.58 -2.10
C ILE A 14 -1.78 9.35 -2.47
N ALA A 15 -1.66 9.04 -3.77
CA ALA A 15 -0.85 7.93 -4.25
C ALA A 15 0.64 8.12 -3.93
N ASP A 16 1.17 9.33 -4.15
CA ASP A 16 2.57 9.65 -3.86
C ASP A 16 2.88 9.48 -2.37
N ILE A 17 2.07 10.08 -1.49
CA ILE A 17 2.24 9.98 -0.04
C ILE A 17 2.07 8.54 0.45
N GLY A 18 1.07 7.82 -0.07
CA GLY A 18 0.84 6.43 0.27
C GLY A 18 2.02 5.56 -0.11
N SER A 19 2.53 5.70 -1.33
CA SER A 19 3.64 4.90 -1.85
C SER A 19 4.92 5.07 -1.03
N ALA A 20 5.20 6.28 -0.53
CA ALA A 20 6.34 6.57 0.34
C ALA A 20 6.30 5.79 1.65
N TYR A 21 5.11 5.44 2.14
CA TYR A 21 4.92 4.65 3.35
C TYR A 21 4.78 3.14 3.07
N TYR A 22 4.18 2.76 1.95
CA TYR A 22 4.01 1.36 1.54
C TYR A 22 5.34 0.70 1.17
N PHE A 23 6.27 1.47 0.62
CA PHE A 23 7.53 0.97 0.03
C PHE A 23 8.77 1.51 0.74
N VAL A 24 8.71 1.68 2.07
CA VAL A 24 9.90 1.99 2.87
C VAL A 24 10.94 0.87 2.74
N PRO A 25 12.26 1.17 2.83
CA PRO A 25 13.31 0.19 2.58
C PRO A 25 13.14 -1.14 3.34
N ASN A 26 12.83 -1.07 4.64
CA ASN A 26 12.63 -2.26 5.46
C ASN A 26 11.47 -3.15 4.98
N THR A 27 10.41 -2.57 4.40
CA THR A 27 9.29 -3.32 3.83
C THR A 27 9.70 -4.02 2.54
N LEU A 28 10.49 -3.34 1.69
CA LEU A 28 11.00 -3.93 0.46
C LEU A 28 11.98 -5.08 0.76
N ASP A 29 12.84 -4.92 1.75
CA ASP A 29 13.84 -5.92 2.12
C ASP A 29 13.18 -7.16 2.73
N ALA A 30 12.17 -6.99 3.59
CA ALA A 30 11.37 -8.10 4.10
C ALA A 30 10.64 -8.88 2.98
N GLY A 31 10.20 -8.19 1.92
CA GLY A 31 9.66 -8.81 0.72
C GLY A 31 10.69 -9.65 -0.03
N LYS A 32 11.89 -9.08 -0.27
CA LYS A 32 12.99 -9.77 -0.96
C LYS A 32 13.43 -11.05 -0.24
N GLU A 33 13.52 -11.03 1.09
CA GLU A 33 13.85 -12.21 1.92
C GLU A 33 12.87 -13.37 1.70
N ARG A 34 11.63 -13.07 1.30
CA ARG A 34 10.56 -14.04 1.06
C ARG A 34 10.37 -14.37 -0.42
N GLY A 35 11.26 -13.87 -1.29
CA GLY A 35 11.15 -14.05 -2.74
C GLY A 35 10.01 -13.24 -3.39
N LEU A 36 9.53 -12.18 -2.72
CA LEU A 36 8.44 -11.33 -3.19
C LEU A 36 8.95 -9.95 -3.63
N GLY A 37 8.40 -9.43 -4.71
CA GLY A 37 8.58 -8.03 -5.10
C GLY A 37 7.90 -7.07 -4.10
N GLY A 38 8.33 -5.82 -4.05
CA GLY A 38 7.79 -4.82 -3.10
C GLY A 38 6.26 -4.65 -3.18
N TYR A 39 5.72 -4.60 -4.40
CA TYR A 39 4.28 -4.58 -4.62
C TYR A 39 3.59 -5.86 -4.15
N GLN A 40 4.17 -7.03 -4.44
CA GLN A 40 3.59 -8.31 -4.04
C GLN A 40 3.56 -8.47 -2.52
N PHE A 41 4.65 -8.11 -1.84
CA PHE A 41 4.74 -8.14 -0.39
C PHE A 41 3.74 -7.18 0.26
N TYR A 42 3.58 -5.97 -0.31
CA TYR A 42 2.55 -5.03 0.16
C TYR A 42 1.14 -5.59 -0.02
N PHE A 43 0.73 -5.97 -1.23
CA PHE A 43 -0.66 -6.37 -1.50
C PHE A 43 -1.06 -7.72 -0.88
N LEU A 44 -0.16 -8.71 -0.84
CA LEU A 44 -0.45 -10.01 -0.22
C LEU A 44 -0.41 -9.97 1.31
N GLY A 45 0.29 -9.00 1.88
CA GLY A 45 0.37 -8.80 3.33
C GLY A 45 -0.36 -7.53 3.75
N ARG A 46 0.41 -6.47 3.99
CA ARG A 46 -0.01 -5.26 4.71
C ARG A 46 -1.15 -4.47 4.06
N GLY A 47 -1.21 -4.45 2.73
CA GLY A 47 -2.28 -3.84 1.94
C GLY A 47 -3.49 -4.75 1.74
N GLY A 48 -3.31 -6.07 1.92
CA GLY A 48 -4.39 -7.06 1.86
C GLY A 48 -5.25 -7.10 3.12
N VAL A 49 -4.66 -6.77 4.27
CA VAL A 49 -5.35 -6.67 5.58
C VAL A 49 -5.97 -5.30 5.85
N LEU A 50 -6.25 -4.47 4.83
CA LEU A 50 -6.92 -3.16 5.00
C LEU A 50 -8.43 -3.26 5.32
N GLY A 51 -8.85 -4.32 6.03
CA GLY A 51 -10.19 -4.53 6.58
C GLY A 51 -10.11 -5.29 7.91
N ASP A 52 -11.24 -5.46 8.61
CA ASP A 52 -11.31 -6.26 9.85
C ASP A 52 -10.94 -7.72 9.56
N VAL A 53 -9.66 -8.04 9.71
CA VAL A 53 -9.15 -9.40 9.72
C VAL A 53 -8.37 -9.55 11.01
N ASP A 54 -9.07 -9.96 12.06
CA ASP A 54 -8.40 -10.68 13.13
C ASP A 54 -7.72 -11.90 12.49
N PRO A 55 -6.41 -12.10 12.67
CA PRO A 55 -5.80 -13.37 12.30
C PRO A 55 -6.46 -14.46 13.15
N GLU A 56 -7.03 -15.50 12.53
CA GLU A 56 -7.57 -16.69 13.22
C GLU A 56 -6.48 -17.55 13.91
N VAL A 57 -5.28 -17.00 14.16
CA VAL A 57 -4.12 -17.76 14.67
C VAL A 57 -3.37 -17.00 15.75
#